data_AF-A0A924FQ89-F1
#
_entry.id   AF-A0A924FQ89-F1
#
_cell.length_a   1.000
_cell.length_b   1.000
_cell.length_c   1.000
_cell.angle_alpha   90.00
_cell.angle_beta   90.00
_cell.angle_gamma   90.00
#
_symmetry.space_group_name_H-M   'P 1'
#
loop_
_entity.id
_entity.type
_entity.pdbx_description
1 polymer ?
#
loop_
_entity_poly.entity_id
_entity_poly.type
_entity_poly.pdbx_seq_one_letter_code
_entity_poly.pdbx_strand_id
1 'polypeptide(L)'
;RPAAMTGVPGGGATFIGVSIVAFVILGSVLEGIPAIVLFGPLLFPIARLVGVHEVHYAMVVILAMGIGLFAPPFGVGYYAACAIGRVDPAEGIRPILGYLLALLVGLIIVAIFPWISIGFL
;
A
#
# COMPACT_ATOMS: atom_id res chain seq x y z
N ARG A 1 -23.19 -1.22 18.61
CA ARG A 1 -23.97 -2.30 17.97
C ARG A 1 -23.28 -2.67 16.66
N PRO A 2 -22.76 -3.90 16.48
CA PRO A 2 -22.02 -4.34 15.28
C PRO A 2 -22.86 -4.42 13.99
N ALA A 3 -24.13 -4.04 14.04
CA ALA A 3 -25.10 -4.21 12.96
C ALA A 3 -25.00 -3.18 11.82
N ALA A 4 -24.14 -2.16 11.93
CA ALA A 4 -23.92 -1.18 10.86
C ALA A 4 -22.76 -1.57 9.91
N MET A 5 -22.11 -2.71 10.14
CA MET A 5 -20.96 -3.20 9.36
C MET A 5 -21.35 -4.11 8.19
N THR A 6 -22.65 -4.25 7.92
CA THR A 6 -23.23 -5.07 6.84
C THR A 6 -23.59 -4.26 5.59
N GLY A 7 -23.23 -2.97 5.53
CA GLY A 7 -23.53 -2.10 4.40
C GLY A 7 -22.55 -2.16 3.23
N VAL A 8 -21.39 -2.80 3.39
CA VAL A 8 -20.40 -3.01 2.33
C VAL A 8 -20.19 -4.52 2.16
N PRO A 9 -20.41 -5.10 0.96
CA PRO A 9 -20.18 -6.54 0.75
C PRO A 9 -18.70 -6.87 1.04
N GLY A 10 -18.41 -7.68 2.08
CA GLY A 10 -17.08 -8.28 2.34
C GLY A 10 -16.28 -7.79 3.57
N GLY A 11 -16.79 -6.88 4.42
CA GLY A 11 -16.18 -6.56 5.72
C GLY A 11 -14.74 -6.03 5.66
N GLY A 12 -13.87 -6.44 6.60
CA GLY A 12 -12.48 -5.96 6.72
C GLY A 12 -11.60 -6.22 5.48
N ALA A 13 -11.89 -7.28 4.71
CA ALA A 13 -11.16 -7.57 3.47
C ALA A 13 -11.45 -6.52 2.38
N THR A 14 -12.71 -6.08 2.25
CA THR A 14 -13.08 -5.01 1.30
C THR A 14 -12.45 -3.69 1.71
N PHE A 15 -12.41 -3.38 3.01
CA PHE A 15 -11.71 -2.19 3.51
C PHE A 15 -10.21 -2.21 3.15
N ILE A 16 -9.54 -3.35 3.33
CA ILE A 16 -8.14 -3.54 2.94
C ILE A 16 -7.97 -3.40 1.42
N GLY A 17 -8.81 -4.06 0.62
CA GLY A 17 -8.73 -3.97 -0.84
C GLY A 17 -8.91 -2.55 -1.37
N VAL A 18 -9.89 -1.81 -0.84
CA VAL A 18 -10.11 -0.40 -1.18
C VAL A 18 -8.93 0.46 -0.75
N SER A 19 -8.39 0.23 0.45
CA SER A 19 -7.21 0.94 0.95
C SER A 19 -6.01 0.70 0.04
N ILE A 20 -5.74 -0.54 -0.35
CA ILE A 20 -4.65 -0.89 -1.26
C ILE A 20 -4.76 -0.07 -2.55
N VAL A 21 -5.91 -0.07 -3.22
CA VAL A 21 -6.07 0.65 -4.49
C VAL A 21 -5.89 2.16 -4.28
N ALA A 22 -6.50 2.72 -3.22
CA ALA A 22 -6.38 4.13 -2.90
C ALA A 22 -4.92 4.53 -2.65
N PHE A 23 -4.18 3.73 -1.87
CA PHE A 23 -2.80 4.00 -1.50
C PHE A 23 -1.78 3.69 -2.58
N VAL A 24 -2.05 2.79 -3.52
CA VAL A 24 -1.26 2.66 -4.75
C VAL A 24 -1.35 3.95 -5.57
N ILE A 25 -2.56 4.51 -5.73
CA ILE A 25 -2.73 5.78 -6.45
C ILE A 25 -2.05 6.91 -5.69
N LEU A 26 -2.27 6.99 -4.37
CA LEU A 26 -1.69 8.01 -3.52
C LEU A 26 -0.15 7.95 -3.48
N GLY A 27 0.42 6.74 -3.46
CA GLY A 27 1.86 6.49 -3.43
C GLY A 27 2.59 7.02 -4.65
N SER A 28 1.88 7.23 -5.77
CA SER A 28 2.47 7.89 -6.94
C SER A 28 2.76 9.37 -6.74
N VAL A 29 2.22 10.00 -5.68
CA VAL A 29 2.40 11.44 -5.37
C VAL A 29 3.06 11.65 -4.01
N LEU A 30 2.76 10.78 -3.04
CA LEU A 30 3.18 10.89 -1.65
C LEU A 30 4.18 9.80 -1.27
N GLU A 31 5.17 10.17 -0.47
CA GLU A 31 6.09 9.22 0.17
C GLU A 31 5.40 8.50 1.35
N GLY A 32 5.89 7.31 1.70
CA GLY A 32 5.37 6.43 2.74
C GLY A 32 5.10 7.13 4.08
N ILE A 33 6.08 7.89 4.55
CA ILE A 33 6.04 8.51 5.88
C ILE A 33 5.00 9.65 5.95
N PRO A 34 4.99 10.66 5.04
CA PRO A 34 3.96 11.70 5.02
C PRO A 34 2.53 11.16 4.98
N ALA A 35 2.27 10.10 4.20
CA ALA A 35 0.93 9.55 4.11
C ALA A 35 0.47 8.90 5.42
N ILE A 36 1.34 8.16 6.12
CA ILE A 36 0.95 7.57 7.41
C ILE A 36 0.72 8.65 8.46
N VAL A 37 1.54 9.70 8.48
CA VAL A 37 1.33 10.81 9.42
C VAL A 37 0.01 11.54 9.14
N LEU A 38 -0.35 11.71 7.86
CA LEU A 38 -1.59 12.38 7.44
C LEU A 38 -2.83 11.51 7.63
N PHE A 39 -2.79 10.25 7.18
CA PHE A 39 -3.96 9.37 7.10
C PHE A 39 -4.05 8.37 8.27
N GLY A 40 -2.95 8.09 8.98
CA GLY A 40 -2.92 7.17 10.11
C GLY A 40 -3.97 7.48 11.19
N PRO A 41 -4.08 8.72 11.68
CA PRO A 41 -5.08 9.11 12.68
C PRO A 41 -6.53 8.89 12.22
N LEU A 42 -6.78 8.96 10.90
CA LEU A 42 -8.11 8.78 10.32
C LEU A 42 -8.43 7.30 10.07
N LEU A 43 -7.46 6.54 9.55
CA LEU A 43 -7.70 5.19 9.03
C LEU A 43 -7.46 4.10 10.08
N PHE A 44 -6.56 4.28 11.03
CA PHE A 44 -6.35 3.31 12.12
C PHE A 44 -7.59 3.09 13.00
N PRO A 45 -8.37 4.12 13.41
CA PRO A 45 -9.60 3.87 14.15
C PRO A 45 -10.63 3.12 13.29
N ILE A 46 -10.71 3.41 11.99
CA ILE A 46 -11.59 2.70 11.05
C ILE A 46 -11.15 1.23 10.91
N ALA A 47 -9.85 0.98 10.75
CA ALA A 47 -9.26 -0.36 10.69
C ALA A 47 -9.62 -1.18 11.93
N ARG A 48 -9.48 -0.58 13.13
CA ARG A 48 -9.88 -1.22 14.39
C ARG A 48 -11.38 -1.51 14.45
N LEU A 49 -12.23 -0.60 13.96
CA LEU A 49 -13.68 -0.81 13.89
C LEU A 49 -14.05 -1.99 13.00
N VAL A 50 -13.30 -2.23 11.91
CA VAL A 50 -13.51 -3.38 11.00
C VAL A 50 -12.77 -4.66 11.43
N GLY A 51 -12.17 -4.68 12.62
CA GLY A 51 -11.48 -5.85 13.17
C GLY A 51 -10.09 -6.09 12.60
N VAL A 52 -9.49 -5.11 11.92
CA VAL A 52 -8.13 -5.18 11.37
C VAL A 52 -7.14 -4.57 12.36
N HIS A 53 -6.05 -5.27 12.64
CA HIS A 53 -4.98 -4.78 13.50
C HIS A 53 -4.23 -3.62 12.81
N GLU A 54 -3.96 -2.55 13.54
CA GLU A 54 -3.37 -1.32 13.00
C GLU A 54 -1.97 -1.54 12.40
N VAL A 55 -1.15 -2.39 13.01
CA VAL A 55 0.19 -2.72 12.51
C VAL A 55 0.10 -3.45 11.17
N HIS A 56 -0.82 -4.40 11.05
CA HIS A 56 -1.04 -5.11 9.79
C HIS A 56 -1.56 -4.15 8.71
N TYR A 57 -2.52 -3.29 9.08
CA TYR A 57 -3.03 -2.28 8.16
C TYR A 57 -1.92 -1.33 7.68
N ALA A 58 -1.08 -0.83 8.58
CA ALA A 58 0.04 0.04 8.24
C ALA A 58 1.02 -0.64 7.28
N MET A 59 1.36 -1.91 7.51
CA MET A 59 2.24 -2.69 6.63
C MET A 59 1.66 -2.83 5.22
N VAL A 60 0.37 -3.16 5.11
CA VAL A 60 -0.33 -3.26 3.82
C VAL A 60 -0.34 -1.92 3.08
N VAL A 61 -0.61 -0.82 3.80
CA VAL A 61 -0.61 0.53 3.23
C VAL A 61 0.78 0.96 2.76
N ILE A 62 1.84 0.71 3.54
CA ILE A 62 3.22 1.01 3.15
C ILE A 62 3.61 0.24 1.89
N LEU A 63 3.29 -1.05 1.81
CA LEU A 63 3.60 -1.87 0.63
C LEU A 63 2.81 -1.39 -0.61
N ALA A 64 1.53 -1.07 -0.45
CA ALA A 64 0.69 -0.50 -1.51
C ALA A 64 1.26 0.83 -2.02
N MET A 65 1.68 1.71 -1.11
CA MET A 65 2.34 2.97 -1.44
C MET A 65 3.67 2.76 -2.18
N GLY A 66 4.47 1.77 -1.77
CA GLY A 66 5.71 1.41 -2.44
C GLY A 66 5.47 1.03 -3.91
N ILE A 67 4.40 0.28 -4.20
CA ILE A 67 4.01 0.00 -5.59
C ILE A 67 3.71 1.30 -6.34
N GLY A 68 2.90 2.19 -5.76
CA GLY A 68 2.56 3.48 -6.35
C GLY A 68 3.77 4.37 -6.65
N LEU A 69 4.72 4.41 -5.72
CA LEU A 69 5.92 5.25 -5.79
C LEU A 69 6.85 4.86 -6.95
N PHE A 70 6.84 3.58 -7.32
CA PHE A 70 7.69 3.04 -8.37
C PHE A 70 6.93 2.66 -9.64
N ALA A 71 5.59 2.69 -9.63
CA ALA A 71 4.79 2.39 -10.81
C ALA A 71 4.83 3.54 -11.83
N PRO A 72 5.32 3.32 -13.07
CA PRO A 72 5.13 4.28 -14.16
C PRO A 72 3.62 4.35 -14.47
N PRO A 73 2.97 5.54 -14.52
CA PRO A 73 3.39 6.76 -15.23
C PRO A 73 3.74 8.00 -14.38
N PHE A 74 3.47 8.00 -13.07
CA PHE A 74 3.73 9.14 -12.17
C PHE A 74 4.69 8.82 -11.02
N GLY A 75 5.11 7.56 -10.86
CA GLY A 75 5.94 7.10 -9.75
C GLY A 75 7.18 7.98 -9.52
N VAL A 76 7.05 8.95 -8.62
CA VAL A 76 8.06 9.99 -8.41
C VAL A 76 9.38 9.39 -7.95
N GLY A 77 9.31 8.27 -7.20
CA GLY A 77 10.49 7.53 -6.78
C GLY A 77 11.21 6.85 -7.94
N TYR A 78 10.49 6.32 -8.92
CA TYR A 78 11.10 5.76 -10.13
C TYR A 78 11.82 6.84 -10.95
N TYR A 79 11.15 7.95 -11.24
CA TYR A 79 11.78 9.03 -12.02
C TYR A 79 12.93 9.69 -11.27
N ALA A 80 12.85 9.85 -9.95
CA ALA A 80 13.96 10.31 -9.12
C ALA A 80 15.15 9.34 -9.18
N ALA A 81 14.91 8.03 -9.10
CA ALA A 81 15.96 7.02 -9.23
C ALA A 81 16.63 7.06 -10.62
N CYS A 82 15.86 7.20 -11.71
CA CYS A 82 16.39 7.39 -13.06
C CYS A 82 17.24 8.66 -13.18
N ALA A 83 16.78 9.78 -12.60
CA ALA A 83 17.50 11.04 -12.62
C ALA A 83 18.85 10.95 -11.86
N ILE A 84 18.86 10.29 -10.69
CA ILE A 84 20.08 10.06 -9.90
C ILE A 84 21.01 9.09 -10.63
N GLY A 85 20.46 8.00 -11.18
CA GLY A 85 21.21 6.97 -11.91
C GLY A 85 21.65 7.38 -13.31
N ARG A 86 21.18 8.54 -13.82
CA ARG A 86 21.41 9.02 -15.19
C ARG A 86 21.00 8.00 -16.26
N VAL A 87 19.91 7.28 -16.01
CA VAL A 87 19.35 6.28 -16.93
C VAL A 87 18.12 6.88 -17.59
N ASP A 88 17.95 6.62 -18.89
CA ASP A 88 16.74 7.03 -19.59
C ASP A 88 15.51 6.27 -19.04
N PRO A 89 14.43 6.95 -18.63
CA PRO A 89 13.25 6.30 -18.06
C PRO A 89 12.57 5.30 -19.00
N ALA A 90 12.73 5.43 -20.32
CA ALA A 90 12.18 4.49 -21.29
C ALA A 90 12.95 3.16 -21.29
N GLU A 91 14.26 3.20 -21.03
CA GLU A 91 15.10 2.01 -20.90
C GLU A 91 14.84 1.26 -19.59
N GLY A 92 14.57 1.99 -18.50
CA GLY A 92 14.32 1.43 -17.17
C GLY A 92 12.94 0.77 -16.97
N ILE A 93 11.98 0.99 -17.90
CA ILE A 93 10.60 0.50 -17.77
C ILE A 93 10.54 -1.03 -17.75
N ARG A 94 11.35 -1.72 -18.56
CA ARG A 94 11.35 -3.19 -18.58
C ARG A 94 11.91 -3.79 -17.29
N PRO A 95 13.08 -3.36 -16.78
CA PRO A 95 13.61 -3.82 -15.50
C PRO A 95 12.66 -3.60 -14.33
N ILE A 96 11.98 -2.44 -14.26
CA ILE A 96 11.17 -2.13 -13.09
C ILE A 96 9.90 -2.97 -12.96
N LEU A 97 9.40 -3.55 -14.05
CA LEU A 97 8.26 -4.47 -13.98
C LEU A 97 8.54 -5.68 -13.06
N GLY A 98 9.77 -6.19 -13.06
CA GLY A 98 10.17 -7.26 -12.14
C GLY A 98 10.12 -6.83 -10.68
N TYR A 99 10.54 -5.59 -10.39
CA TYR A 99 10.46 -5.00 -9.06
C TYR A 99 9.00 -4.75 -8.63
N LEU A 100 8.17 -4.22 -9.51
CA LEU A 100 6.73 -4.01 -9.24
C LEU A 100 6.01 -5.32 -8.98
N LEU A 101 6.35 -6.38 -9.73
CA LEU A 101 5.78 -7.71 -9.51
C LEU A 101 6.20 -8.27 -8.15
N ALA A 102 7.47 -8.11 -7.75
CA ALA A 102 7.93 -8.51 -6.42
C ALA A 102 7.19 -7.77 -5.29
N LEU A 103 6.98 -6.46 -5.44
CA LEU A 103 6.19 -5.67 -4.48
C LEU A 103 4.72 -6.11 -4.43
N LEU A 104 4.10 -6.38 -5.59
CA LEU A 104 2.73 -6.85 -5.66
C LEU A 104 2.57 -8.21 -4.97
N VAL A 105 3.50 -9.14 -5.22
CA VAL A 105 3.51 -10.45 -4.55
C VAL A 105 3.67 -10.29 -3.05
N GLY A 106 4.62 -9.46 -2.59
CA GLY A 106 4.81 -9.16 -1.18
C GLY A 106 3.56 -8.57 -0.53
N LEU A 107 2.90 -7.62 -1.20
CA LEU A 107 1.65 -7.01 -0.76
C LEU A 107 0.54 -8.05 -0.60
N ILE A 108 0.33 -8.92 -1.60
CA ILE A 108 -0.70 -9.96 -1.55
C ILE A 108 -0.42 -10.94 -0.41
N ILE A 109 0.82 -11.38 -0.25
CA ILE A 109 1.24 -12.28 0.83
C ILE A 109 0.93 -11.65 2.19
N VAL A 110 1.35 -10.41 2.40
CA VAL A 110 1.11 -9.72 3.67
C VAL A 110 -0.38 -9.54 3.91
N ALA A 111 -1.14 -9.06 2.92
CA ALA A 111 -2.58 -8.80 3.03
C ALA A 111 -3.42 -10.06 3.33
N ILE A 112 -3.02 -11.23 2.83
CA ILE A 112 -3.72 -12.50 3.08
C ILE A 112 -3.29 -13.14 4.40
N PHE A 113 -2.01 -13.00 4.79
CA PHE A 113 -1.44 -13.64 5.97
C PHE A 113 -1.10 -12.60 7.05
N PRO A 114 -2.09 -12.14 7.85
CA PRO A 114 -1.85 -11.14 8.89
C PRO A 114 -0.83 -11.59 9.93
N TRP A 115 -0.64 -12.90 10.12
CA TRP A 115 0.41 -13.48 10.97
C TRP A 115 1.83 -12.99 10.64
N ILE A 116 2.12 -12.67 9.37
CA ILE A 116 3.43 -12.12 8.99
C ILE A 116 3.65 -10.75 9.64
N SER A 117 2.57 -9.99 9.86
CA SER A 117 2.63 -8.66 10.46
C SER A 117 2.42 -8.66 11.98
N ILE A 118 1.59 -9.57 12.50
CA ILE A 118 1.20 -9.58 13.93
C ILE A 118 1.75 -10.77 14.71
N GLY A 119 2.35 -11.77 14.07
CA GLY A 119 2.77 -13.00 14.76
C GLY A 119 3.93 -12.83 15.74
N PHE A 120 4.57 -11.66 15.75
CA PHE A 120 5.64 -11.28 16.69
C PHE A 120 5.19 -10.29 17.78
N LEU A 121 3.89 -9.95 17.81
CA LEU A 121 3.24 -9.06 18.78
C LEU A 121 2.33 -9.88 19.71
#